data_AF-A0A968DIN9-F1
#
_entry.id   AF-A0A968DIN9-F1
#
_cell.length_a   1.000
_cell.length_b   1.000
_cell.length_c   1.000
_cell.angle_alpha   90.00
_cell.angle_beta   90.00
_cell.angle_gamma   90.00
#
_symmetry.space_group_name_H-M   'P 1'
#
loop_
_entity.id
_entity.type
_entity.pdbx_description
1 polymer ?
#
loop_
_entity_poly.entity_id
_entity_poly.type
_entity_poly.pdbx_seq_one_letter_code
_entity_poly.pdbx_strand_id
1 'polypeptide(L)' 'AWRRHGGVLLPMYQAEALWLNFGRGGVFSGHGGYPFAVKVATGKINAVSGEAWSDGLNRDPQDYMVVPDQPWLDGYCVE' A
#
# COMPACT_ATOMS: atom_id res chain seq x y z
N ALA A 1 4.67 20.28 2.52
CA ALA A 1 4.27 19.28 3.53
C ALA A 1 4.37 17.86 2.95
N TRP A 2 3.49 17.41 2.05
CA TRP A 2 3.52 16.03 1.54
C TRP A 2 4.79 15.66 0.73
N ARG A 3 5.26 16.55 -0.16
CA ARG A 3 6.53 16.36 -0.90
C ARG A 3 7.76 16.14 -0.02
N ARG A 4 7.72 16.57 1.25
CA ARG A 4 8.83 16.44 2.20
C ARG A 4 8.74 15.16 3.03
N HIS A 5 7.53 14.64 3.24
CA HIS A 5 7.27 13.42 4.03
C HIS A 5 7.16 12.15 3.15
N GLY A 6 7.03 12.30 1.83
CA GLY A 6 6.78 11.15 0.95
C GLY A 6 5.35 10.64 1.06
N GLY A 7 4.92 9.81 0.11
CA GLY A 7 3.57 9.25 0.04
C GLY A 7 2.63 9.96 -0.93
N VAL A 8 1.52 9.29 -1.24
CA VAL A 8 0.46 9.77 -2.13
C VAL A 8 -0.84 9.85 -1.33
N LEU A 9 -1.56 10.97 -1.45
CA LEU A 9 -2.90 11.11 -0.91
C LEU A 9 -3.92 10.93 -2.03
N LEU A 10 -4.89 10.05 -1.84
CA LEU A 10 -5.99 9.78 -2.77
C LEU A 10 -7.31 10.14 -2.06
N PRO A 11 -7.84 11.37 -2.25
CA PRO A 11 -9.13 11.74 -1.69
C PRO A 11 -10.25 10.88 -2.31
N MET A 12 -11.19 10.43 -1.47
CA MET A 12 -12.36 9.66 -1.89
C MET A 12 -13.61 10.23 -1.22
N TYR A 13 -14.74 10.22 -1.91
CA TYR A 13 -16.06 10.49 -1.34
C TYR A 13 -16.57 9.30 -0.52
N GLN A 14 -17.53 9.55 0.36
CA GLN A 14 -18.19 8.48 1.10
C GLN A 14 -18.88 7.52 0.12
N ALA A 15 -18.62 6.22 0.26
CA ALA A 15 -19.09 5.13 -0.61
C ALA A 15 -18.43 5.03 -2.01
N GLU A 16 -17.27 5.64 -2.23
CA GLU A 16 -16.42 5.28 -3.38
C GLU A 16 -15.61 4.01 -3.12
N ALA A 17 -15.41 3.21 -4.17
CA ALA A 17 -14.50 2.07 -4.16
C ALA A 17 -13.16 2.47 -4.80
N LEU A 18 -12.05 1.98 -4.24
CA LEU A 18 -10.71 2.21 -4.76
C LEU A 18 -10.08 0.88 -5.16
N TRP A 19 -9.61 0.83 -6.39
CA TRP A 19 -8.77 -0.25 -6.89
C TRP A 19 -7.42 0.32 -7.33
N LEU A 20 -6.32 -0.19 -6.77
CA LEU A 20 -4.97 0.19 -7.14
C LEU A 20 -4.28 -0.95 -7.87
N ASN A 21 -3.75 -0.67 -9.06
CA ASN A 21 -2.91 -1.59 -9.79
C ASN A 21 -1.44 -1.31 -9.49
N PHE A 22 -0.70 -2.33 -9.05
CA PHE A 22 0.76 -2.30 -8.90
C PHE A 22 1.48 -3.00 -10.06
N GLY A 23 0.72 -3.46 -11.06
CA GLY A 23 1.22 -4.00 -12.31
C GLY A 23 2.00 -2.95 -13.11
N ARG A 24 3.07 -3.41 -13.77
CA ARG A 24 4.04 -2.52 -14.44
C ARG A 24 3.53 -2.04 -15.80
N GLY A 25 3.53 -0.72 -16.00
CA GLY A 25 3.44 -0.06 -17.31
C GLY A 25 4.63 0.87 -17.56
N GLY A 26 5.87 0.37 -17.58
CA GLY A 26 7.05 1.19 -17.92
C GLY A 26 8.42 0.59 -17.57
N VAL A 27 9.47 1.10 -18.25
CA VAL A 27 10.95 0.89 -18.32
C VAL A 27 11.67 -0.11 -17.39
N PHE A 28 11.09 -0.53 -16.27
CA PHE A 28 11.61 -1.57 -15.37
C PHE A 28 10.98 -2.96 -15.63
N SER A 29 10.48 -3.20 -16.85
CA SER A 29 9.67 -4.35 -17.28
C SER A 29 10.42 -5.68 -17.48
N GLY A 30 11.50 -5.92 -16.74
CA GLY A 30 12.17 -7.23 -16.71
C GLY A 30 11.51 -8.20 -15.72
N HIS A 31 11.56 -9.51 -16.02
CA HIS A 31 11.26 -10.57 -15.04
C HIS A 31 12.10 -10.35 -13.78
N GLY A 32 11.46 -10.15 -12.62
CA GLY A 32 12.15 -9.94 -11.33
C GLY A 32 12.56 -8.50 -10.99
N GLY A 33 11.93 -7.48 -11.59
CA GLY A 33 12.29 -6.10 -11.24
C GLY A 33 12.10 -5.73 -9.76
N TYR A 34 12.67 -4.59 -9.35
CA TYR A 34 12.90 -4.21 -7.96
C TYR A 34 11.66 -4.29 -7.04
N PRO A 35 11.76 -4.99 -5.89
CA PRO A 35 10.67 -5.09 -4.93
C PRO A 35 10.52 -3.81 -4.13
N PHE A 36 9.27 -3.42 -3.83
CA PHE A 36 8.96 -2.34 -2.92
C PHE A 36 8.07 -2.84 -1.78
N ALA A 37 8.33 -2.34 -0.57
CA ALA A 37 7.41 -2.47 0.55
C ALA A 37 6.37 -1.35 0.48
N VAL A 38 5.10 -1.71 0.35
CA VAL A 38 3.98 -0.77 0.32
C VAL A 38 3.17 -0.95 1.60
N LYS A 39 3.07 0.12 2.37
CA LYS A 39 2.31 0.18 3.61
C LYS A 39 1.04 1.00 3.39
N VAL A 40 -0.11 0.46 3.77
CA VAL A 40 -1.42 1.06 3.48
C VAL A 40 -2.14 1.34 4.80
N ALA A 41 -2.66 2.55 4.96
CA ALA A 41 -3.42 2.95 6.12
C ALA A 41 -4.82 3.46 5.75
N THR A 42 -5.81 3.07 6.53
CA THR A 42 -7.17 3.62 6.48
C THR A 42 -7.56 4.07 7.89
N GLY A 43 -7.92 5.34 8.07
CA GLY A 43 -8.26 5.87 9.40
C GLY A 43 -7.16 5.76 10.46
N LYS A 44 -5.87 5.74 10.06
CA LYS A 44 -4.70 5.46 10.93
C LYS A 44 -4.62 4.02 11.46
N ILE A 45 -5.30 3.08 10.81
CA ILE A 45 -5.17 1.64 11.01
C ILE A 45 -4.40 1.05 9.82
N ASN A 46 -3.45 0.17 10.08
CA ASN A 46 -2.73 -0.55 9.04
C ASN A 46 -3.65 -1.59 8.39
N ALA A 47 -3.82 -1.52 7.07
CA ALA A 47 -4.75 -2.39 6.35
C ALA A 47 -4.28 -3.86 6.22
N VAL A 48 -2.99 -4.14 6.47
CA VAL A 48 -2.41 -5.50 6.44
C VAL A 48 -2.51 -6.17 7.81
N SER A 49 -2.11 -5.48 8.87
CA SER A 49 -2.07 -6.06 10.21
C SER A 49 -3.32 -5.82 11.05
N GLY A 50 -4.15 -4.82 10.72
CA GLY A 50 -5.29 -4.40 11.54
C GLY A 50 -4.90 -3.54 12.76
N GLU A 51 -3.61 -3.34 12.99
CA GLU A 51 -3.08 -2.59 14.14
C GLU A 51 -3.03 -1.08 13.89
N ALA A 52 -2.85 -0.30 14.97
CA ALA A 52 -2.61 1.14 14.85
C ALA A 52 -1.38 1.46 13.97
N TRP A 53 -1.48 2.51 13.15
CA TRP A 53 -0.41 2.92 12.25
C TRP A 53 0.89 3.27 12.99
N SER A 54 2.00 2.83 12.41
CA SER A 54 3.37 3.22 12.77
C SER A 54 4.15 3.54 11.50
N ASP A 55 5.09 4.49 11.56
CA ASP A 55 5.79 4.96 10.36
C ASP A 55 6.84 3.96 9.82
N GLY A 56 7.45 3.15 10.71
CA GLY A 56 8.45 2.15 10.33
C GLY A 56 7.82 0.88 9.77
N LEU A 57 8.57 0.12 8.97
CA LEU A 57 8.15 -1.23 8.58
C LEU A 57 8.34 -2.20 9.74
N ASN A 58 7.37 -3.07 9.98
CA ASN A 58 7.53 -4.24 10.83
C ASN A 58 7.48 -5.51 9.97
N ARG A 59 8.43 -6.42 10.22
CA ARG A 59 8.50 -7.72 9.55
C ARG A 59 7.86 -8.83 10.38
N ASP A 60 7.73 -8.66 11.70
CA ASP A 60 7.21 -9.68 12.60
C ASP A 60 6.33 -9.06 13.71
N PRO A 61 4.99 -9.13 13.60
CA PRO A 61 4.26 -9.57 12.42
C PRO A 61 4.43 -8.59 11.24
N GLN A 62 4.42 -9.11 10.00
CA GLN A 62 4.60 -8.30 8.80
C GLN A 62 3.43 -7.30 8.63
N ASP A 63 3.75 -6.03 8.37
CA ASP A 63 2.76 -4.96 8.31
C ASP A 63 2.73 -4.19 6.97
N TYR A 64 3.28 -4.80 5.92
CA TYR A 64 3.37 -4.24 4.58
C TYR A 64 3.12 -5.32 3.51
N MET A 65 2.77 -4.88 2.30
CA MET A 65 2.70 -5.72 1.11
C MET A 65 4.01 -5.62 0.33
N VAL A 66 4.43 -6.72 -0.30
CA VAL A 66 5.58 -6.73 -1.22
C VAL A 66 5.05 -6.65 -2.65
N VAL A 67 5.37 -5.57 -3.36
CA VAL A 67 5.08 -5.43 -4.79
C VAL A 67 6.36 -5.73 -5.58
N PRO A 68 6.29 -6.40 -6.75
CA PRO A 68 5.09 -6.66 -7.55
C PRO A 68 4.33 -7.96 -7.23
N ASP A 69 4.81 -8.79 -6.30
CA ASP A 69 4.18 -10.09 -5.98
C ASP A 69 2.72 -9.93 -5.51
N GLN A 70 2.41 -8.81 -4.85
CA GLN A 70 1.04 -8.30 -4.69
C GLN A 70 0.69 -7.39 -5.89
N PRO A 71 -0.11 -7.85 -6.86
CA PRO A 71 -0.30 -7.14 -8.14
C PRO A 71 -1.30 -5.97 -8.06
N TRP A 72 -2.20 -5.97 -7.08
CA TRP A 72 -3.19 -4.92 -6.87
C TRP A 72 -3.68 -4.86 -5.41
N LEU A 73 -4.36 -3.76 -5.07
CA LEU A 73 -5.18 -3.61 -3.87
C LEU A 73 -6.62 -3.31 -4.31
N ASP A 74 -7.56 -4.20 -3.98
CA ASP A 74 -8.98 -4.09 -4.34
C ASP A 74 -9.88 -3.80 -3.13
N GLY A 75 -9.45 -4.21 -1.95
CA GLY A 75 -10.17 -3.99 -0.71
C GLY A 75 -9.36 -4.50 0.48
N TYR A 76 -9.87 -4.23 1.68
CA TYR A 76 -9.33 -4.73 2.94
C TYR A 76 -10.49 -5.13 3.85
N CYS A 77 -10.22 -6.02 4.80
CA CYS A 77 -11.23 -6.46 5.76
C CYS A 77 -11.53 -5.34 6.77
N VAL A 78 -12.81 -5.13 7.06
CA VAL A 78 -13.30 -4.31 8.17
C VAL A 78 -14.17 -5.20 9.04
N GLU A 79 -13.74 -5.44 10.28
CA GLU A 79 -14.53 -6.14 11.30
C GLU A 79 -14.55 -5.29 12.58
#